data_AF-A0A2N8PR40-F1
#
_entry.id   AF-A0A2N8PR40-F1
#
_cell.length_a   1.000
_cell.length_b   1.000
_cell.length_c   1.000
_cell.angle_alpha   90.00
_cell.angle_beta   90.00
_cell.angle_gamma   90.00
#
_symmetry.space_group_name_H-M   'P 1'
#
loop_
_entity.id
_entity.type
_entity.pdbx_description
1 polymer ?
#
loop_
_entity_poly.entity_id
_entity_poly.type
_entity_poly.pdbx_seq_one_letter_code
_entity_poly.pdbx_strand_id
1 'polypeptide(L)'
;MAALDALLARQQGVTLAWLRSPKARKGTRFWTPDGPNDTRGGTGRLDTARIVDAERWSNEAADTFTPILTRAAAAIARDTATALGAHTPPAGAQPGIATAVLAAVAAATSALHDFLDGVAGLLDQAQEVTDDLEDLAALIRTAFGDRAADVAQHVAEAAATATVNGTAEATAAAVGPGIERTWITRRDHRVRPAHEAQDGVTLPVTEPYDVAGYSMRYPGDPIAPIALTVNCRCRLLYRTEPEETSP
;
A
#
# COMPACT_ATOMS: atom_id res chain seq x y z
N MET A 1 2.73 9.64 -8.79
CA MET A 1 1.48 10.39 -8.51
C MET A 1 0.53 10.32 -9.70
N ALA A 2 0.89 10.77 -10.90
CA ALA A 2 -0.04 10.77 -12.06
C ALA A 2 -0.81 9.46 -12.34
N ALA A 3 -0.17 8.28 -12.21
CA ALA A 3 -0.86 6.99 -12.39
C ALA A 3 -1.92 6.71 -11.31
N LEU A 4 -1.66 7.13 -10.07
CA LEU A 4 -2.57 6.94 -8.95
C LEU A 4 -3.71 7.96 -8.99
N ASP A 5 -3.42 9.20 -9.36
CA ASP A 5 -4.44 10.25 -9.57
C ASP A 5 -5.42 9.81 -10.67
N ALA A 6 -4.90 9.27 -11.79
CA ALA A 6 -5.73 8.72 -12.86
C ALA A 6 -6.56 7.51 -12.42
N LEU A 7 -5.99 6.62 -11.59
CA LEU A 7 -6.70 5.47 -11.05
C LEU A 7 -7.85 5.91 -10.14
N LEU A 8 -7.61 6.81 -9.18
CA LEU A 8 -8.62 7.34 -8.26
C LEU A 8 -9.73 8.09 -9.00
N ALA A 9 -9.38 8.91 -10.01
CA ALA A 9 -10.36 9.60 -10.85
C ALA A 9 -11.25 8.61 -11.63
N ARG A 10 -10.65 7.55 -12.20
CA ARG A 10 -11.39 6.49 -12.88
C ARG A 10 -12.31 5.74 -11.91
N GLN A 11 -11.81 5.42 -10.71
CA GLN A 11 -12.58 4.76 -9.65
C GLN A 11 -13.81 5.57 -9.27
N GLN A 12 -13.63 6.86 -8.98
CA GLN A 12 -14.72 7.77 -8.68
C GLN A 12 -15.77 7.79 -9.82
N GLY A 13 -15.32 7.91 -11.07
CA GLY A 13 -16.20 7.94 -12.24
C GLY A 13 -17.03 6.67 -12.39
N VAL A 14 -16.42 5.50 -12.24
CA VAL A 14 -17.11 4.20 -12.33
C VAL A 14 -18.05 3.99 -11.15
N THR A 15 -17.66 4.35 -9.93
CA THR A 15 -18.53 4.29 -8.75
C THR A 15 -19.77 5.17 -8.93
N LEU A 16 -19.62 6.41 -9.41
CA LEU A 16 -20.75 7.30 -9.70
C LEU A 16 -21.65 6.76 -10.82
N ALA A 17 -21.06 6.19 -11.88
CA ALA A 17 -21.83 5.57 -12.95
C ALA A 17 -22.64 4.37 -12.45
N TRP A 18 -22.05 3.56 -11.58
CA TRP A 18 -22.71 2.39 -11.02
C TRP A 18 -23.85 2.81 -10.07
N LEU A 19 -23.61 3.77 -9.17
CA LEU A 19 -24.63 4.37 -8.30
C LEU A 19 -25.88 4.80 -9.09
N ARG A 20 -25.69 5.46 -10.24
CA ARG A 20 -26.78 5.99 -11.06
C ARG A 20 -27.48 4.95 -11.92
N SER A 21 -26.87 3.79 -12.12
CA SER A 21 -27.42 2.83 -13.08
C SER A 21 -28.73 2.19 -12.59
N PRO A 22 -29.64 1.81 -13.49
CA PRO A 22 -30.86 1.10 -13.12
C PRO A 22 -30.61 -0.22 -12.37
N LYS A 23 -29.53 -0.94 -12.71
CA LYS A 23 -29.24 -2.24 -12.10
C LYS A 23 -28.95 -2.15 -10.59
N ALA A 24 -28.47 -1.01 -10.11
CA ALA A 24 -28.13 -0.78 -8.70
C ALA A 24 -29.36 -0.37 -7.91
N ARG A 25 -30.23 0.42 -8.56
CA ARG A 25 -31.36 1.08 -7.92
C ARG A 25 -32.63 0.23 -7.92
N LYS A 26 -32.71 -0.79 -8.78
CA LYS A 26 -33.86 -1.71 -8.84
C LYS A 26 -34.12 -2.34 -7.47
N GLY A 27 -35.36 -2.27 -7.00
CA GLY A 27 -35.79 -2.79 -5.70
C GLY A 27 -35.43 -1.91 -4.50
N THR A 28 -34.78 -0.76 -4.73
CA THR A 28 -34.39 0.20 -3.70
C THR A 28 -35.30 1.42 -3.70
N ARG A 29 -35.25 2.20 -2.63
CA ARG A 29 -35.95 3.49 -2.55
C ARG A 29 -35.38 4.58 -3.46
N PHE A 30 -34.20 4.35 -4.03
CA PHE A 30 -33.54 5.26 -4.97
C PHE A 30 -33.97 5.03 -6.44
N TRP A 31 -34.96 4.18 -6.68
CA TRP A 31 -35.50 3.95 -8.02
C TRP A 31 -36.30 5.17 -8.51
N THR A 32 -36.07 5.57 -9.76
CA THR A 32 -36.89 6.59 -10.44
C THR A 32 -37.87 5.87 -11.38
N PRO A 33 -39.19 5.90 -11.11
CA PRO A 33 -40.18 5.23 -11.95
C PRO A 33 -40.19 5.77 -13.39
N ASP A 34 -40.17 4.87 -14.37
CA ASP A 34 -40.37 5.19 -15.78
C ASP A 34 -41.86 5.04 -16.15
N GLY A 35 -42.67 5.96 -15.63
CA GLY A 35 -44.12 5.97 -15.82
C GLY A 35 -44.91 5.27 -14.70
N PRO A 36 -46.25 5.35 -14.77
CA PRO A 36 -47.14 5.02 -13.65
C PRO A 36 -47.23 3.52 -13.32
N ASN A 37 -46.81 2.64 -14.25
CA ASN A 37 -46.89 1.19 -14.09
C ASN A 37 -45.52 0.55 -13.77
N ASP A 38 -44.48 1.36 -13.54
CA ASP A 38 -43.14 0.84 -13.25
C ASP A 38 -43.03 0.37 -11.80
N THR A 39 -43.08 -0.95 -11.61
CA THR A 39 -42.99 -1.61 -10.30
C THR A 39 -41.58 -2.05 -9.93
N ARG A 40 -40.55 -1.62 -10.67
CA ARG A 40 -39.16 -2.02 -10.42
C ARG A 40 -38.53 -1.38 -9.18
N GLY A 41 -39.16 -0.36 -8.59
CA GLY A 41 -38.72 0.26 -7.34
C GLY A 41 -38.95 -0.60 -6.11
N GLY A 42 -38.56 -0.10 -4.93
CA GLY A 42 -38.81 -0.77 -3.66
C GLY A 42 -38.42 0.09 -2.47
N THR A 43 -38.31 -0.52 -1.28
CA THR A 43 -37.92 0.17 -0.03
C THR A 43 -36.50 -0.19 0.42
N GLY A 44 -35.82 -1.07 -0.31
CA GLY A 44 -34.48 -1.55 0.04
C GLY A 44 -33.43 -0.44 0.03
N ARG A 45 -32.31 -0.73 0.70
CA ARG A 45 -31.05 0.03 0.61
C ARG A 45 -30.28 -0.37 -0.64
N LEU A 46 -29.43 0.53 -1.12
CA LEU A 46 -28.38 0.23 -2.06
C LEU A 46 -27.38 -0.73 -1.42
N ASP A 47 -26.94 -1.71 -2.19
CA ASP A 47 -25.83 -2.59 -1.85
C ASP A 47 -24.52 -1.81 -2.09
N THR A 48 -24.01 -1.17 -1.03
CA THR A 48 -22.85 -0.27 -1.12
C THR A 48 -21.57 -1.01 -1.47
N ALA A 49 -21.42 -2.27 -1.07
CA ALA A 49 -20.30 -3.13 -1.45
C ALA A 49 -20.26 -3.38 -2.97
N ARG A 50 -21.42 -3.40 -3.64
CA ARG A 50 -21.46 -3.47 -5.10
C ARG A 50 -21.17 -2.13 -5.77
N ILE A 51 -21.53 -1.02 -5.15
CA ILE A 51 -21.28 0.33 -5.69
C ILE A 51 -19.80 0.70 -5.58
N VAL A 52 -19.20 0.41 -4.42
CA VAL A 52 -17.79 0.61 -4.11
C VAL A 52 -17.15 -0.76 -3.93
N ASP A 53 -16.88 -1.42 -5.05
CA ASP A 53 -16.29 -2.77 -5.10
C ASP A 53 -14.79 -2.71 -4.76
N ALA A 54 -14.48 -2.60 -3.47
CA ALA A 54 -13.14 -2.34 -2.97
C ALA A 54 -12.14 -3.46 -3.35
N GLU A 55 -12.60 -4.71 -3.40
CA GLU A 55 -11.79 -5.86 -3.83
C GLU A 55 -11.42 -5.73 -5.31
N ARG A 56 -12.41 -5.54 -6.21
CA ARG A 56 -12.15 -5.35 -7.64
C ARG A 56 -11.18 -4.20 -7.88
N TRP A 57 -11.36 -3.11 -7.14
CA TRP A 57 -10.52 -1.93 -7.27
C TRP A 57 -9.09 -2.14 -6.79
N SER A 58 -8.91 -2.89 -5.72
CA SER A 58 -7.60 -3.26 -5.21
C SER A 58 -6.86 -4.19 -6.18
N ASN A 59 -7.58 -5.07 -6.87
CA ASN A 59 -7.00 -5.91 -7.94
C ASN A 59 -6.56 -5.07 -9.14
N GLU A 60 -7.38 -4.13 -9.62
CA GLU A 60 -6.99 -3.22 -10.71
C GLU A 60 -5.77 -2.35 -10.32
N ALA A 61 -5.69 -1.94 -9.06
CA ALA A 61 -4.55 -1.23 -8.53
C ALA A 61 -3.28 -2.10 -8.50
N ALA A 62 -3.40 -3.38 -8.13
CA ALA A 62 -2.28 -4.33 -8.17
C ALA A 62 -1.69 -4.44 -9.59
N ASP A 63 -2.56 -4.60 -10.60
CA ASP A 63 -2.15 -4.66 -12.01
C ASP A 63 -1.44 -3.38 -12.45
N THR A 64 -1.91 -2.23 -11.96
CA THR A 64 -1.31 -0.92 -12.25
C THR A 64 0.06 -0.75 -11.59
N PHE A 65 0.20 -1.16 -10.32
CA PHE A 65 1.42 -0.91 -9.54
C PHE A 65 2.53 -1.90 -9.82
N THR A 66 2.19 -3.17 -10.10
CA THR A 66 3.18 -4.24 -10.31
C THR A 66 4.31 -3.84 -11.27
N PRO A 67 4.06 -3.40 -12.52
CA PRO A 67 5.15 -3.03 -13.44
C PRO A 67 5.95 -1.80 -12.99
N ILE A 68 5.35 -0.88 -12.23
CA ILE A 68 6.03 0.30 -11.69
C ILE A 68 6.99 -0.13 -10.58
N LEU A 69 6.50 -0.93 -9.64
CA LEU A 69 7.27 -1.40 -8.49
C LEU A 69 8.35 -2.40 -8.89
N THR A 70 8.11 -3.26 -9.89
CA THR A 70 9.14 -4.13 -10.47
C THR A 70 10.30 -3.31 -11.06
N ARG A 71 10.02 -2.22 -11.78
CA ARG A 71 11.07 -1.35 -12.33
C ARG A 71 11.82 -0.61 -11.23
N ALA A 72 11.12 -0.13 -10.20
CA ALA A 72 11.74 0.52 -9.05
C ALA A 72 12.66 -0.46 -8.30
N ALA A 73 12.18 -1.67 -8.01
CA ALA A 73 12.97 -2.72 -7.38
C ALA A 73 14.21 -3.09 -8.20
N ALA A 74 14.08 -3.20 -9.54
CA ALA A 74 15.24 -3.45 -10.39
C ALA A 74 16.29 -2.32 -10.34
N ALA A 75 15.87 -1.06 -10.21
CA ALA A 75 16.77 0.07 -10.04
C ALA A 75 17.46 0.04 -8.67
N ILE A 76 16.68 -0.11 -7.59
CA ILE A 76 17.20 -0.23 -6.22
C ILE A 76 18.20 -1.38 -6.11
N ALA A 77 17.90 -2.54 -6.71
CA ALA A 77 18.83 -3.67 -6.70
C ALA A 77 20.16 -3.33 -7.38
N ARG A 78 20.15 -2.63 -8.53
CA ARG A 78 21.40 -2.22 -9.21
C ARG A 78 22.18 -1.22 -8.37
N ASP A 79 21.50 -0.24 -7.78
CA ASP A 79 22.12 0.80 -6.97
C ASP A 79 22.74 0.20 -5.70
N THR A 80 22.00 -0.68 -5.00
CA THR A 80 22.50 -1.42 -3.84
C THR A 80 23.68 -2.32 -4.18
N ALA A 81 23.60 -3.09 -5.27
CA ALA A 81 24.71 -3.93 -5.70
C ALA A 81 25.97 -3.10 -5.97
N THR A 82 25.83 -2.00 -6.72
CA THR A 82 26.93 -1.09 -7.05
C THR A 82 27.55 -0.47 -5.80
N ALA A 83 26.72 -0.01 -4.86
CA ALA A 83 27.17 0.58 -3.60
C ALA A 83 27.93 -0.43 -2.71
N LEU A 84 27.68 -1.73 -2.90
CA LEU A 84 28.34 -2.82 -2.18
C LEU A 84 29.47 -3.48 -2.98
N GLY A 85 29.92 -2.87 -4.09
CA GLY A 85 31.05 -3.35 -4.89
C GLY A 85 30.72 -4.44 -5.91
N ALA A 86 29.45 -4.84 -6.04
CA ALA A 86 28.99 -5.75 -7.08
C ALA A 86 28.60 -4.99 -8.36
N HIS A 87 29.07 -5.45 -9.52
CA HIS A 87 28.80 -4.80 -10.81
C HIS A 87 27.34 -4.94 -11.26
N THR A 88 26.69 -6.03 -10.84
CA THR A 88 25.29 -6.33 -11.13
C THR A 88 24.65 -7.00 -9.91
N PRO A 89 23.32 -6.89 -9.74
CA PRO A 89 22.61 -7.64 -8.69
C PRO A 89 22.87 -9.15 -8.81
N PRO A 90 23.30 -9.84 -7.74
CA PRO A 90 23.51 -11.28 -7.77
C PRO A 90 22.22 -12.02 -8.15
N ALA A 91 22.34 -13.12 -8.92
CA ALA A 91 21.18 -13.92 -9.33
C ALA A 91 20.39 -14.47 -8.13
N GLY A 92 21.08 -14.77 -7.02
CA GLY A 92 20.46 -15.21 -5.76
C GLY A 92 19.53 -14.16 -5.10
N ALA A 93 19.63 -12.88 -5.47
CA ALA A 93 18.75 -11.83 -4.95
C ALA A 93 17.33 -11.89 -5.52
N GLN A 94 17.13 -12.49 -6.69
CA GLN A 94 15.89 -12.39 -7.47
C GLN A 94 14.64 -12.87 -6.70
N PRO A 95 14.65 -14.01 -5.97
CA PRO A 95 13.49 -14.42 -5.18
C PRO A 95 13.12 -13.43 -4.07
N GLY A 96 14.13 -12.84 -3.41
CA GLY A 96 13.93 -11.83 -2.37
C GLY A 96 13.40 -10.51 -2.95
N ILE A 97 13.91 -10.09 -4.11
CA ILE A 97 13.42 -8.92 -4.84
C ILE A 97 11.96 -9.13 -5.27
N ALA A 98 11.60 -10.30 -5.81
CA ALA A 98 10.22 -10.61 -6.18
C ALA A 98 9.29 -10.58 -4.96
N THR A 99 9.74 -11.10 -3.81
CA THR A 99 9.00 -11.04 -2.54
C THR A 99 8.80 -9.59 -2.09
N ALA A 100 9.83 -8.74 -2.20
CA ALA A 100 9.73 -7.32 -1.87
C ALA A 100 8.73 -6.58 -2.76
N VAL A 101 8.70 -6.89 -4.07
CA VAL A 101 7.70 -6.34 -4.99
C VAL A 101 6.29 -6.77 -4.59
N LEU A 102 6.07 -8.05 -4.27
CA LEU A 102 4.76 -8.54 -3.83
C LEU A 102 4.31 -7.85 -2.54
N ALA A 103 5.21 -7.70 -1.56
CA ALA A 103 4.92 -6.99 -0.32
C ALA A 103 4.59 -5.52 -0.57
N ALA A 104 5.30 -4.85 -1.48
CA ALA A 104 5.04 -3.47 -1.85
C ALA A 104 3.70 -3.30 -2.57
N VAL A 105 3.33 -4.21 -3.47
CA VAL A 105 2.01 -4.23 -4.12
C VAL A 105 0.93 -4.43 -3.06
N ALA A 106 1.08 -5.39 -2.16
CA ALA A 106 0.11 -5.65 -1.09
C ALA A 106 -0.06 -4.45 -0.15
N ALA A 107 1.03 -3.78 0.23
CA ALA A 107 0.97 -2.58 1.06
C ALA A 107 0.25 -1.42 0.34
N ALA A 108 0.52 -1.25 -0.96
CA ALA A 108 -0.13 -0.23 -1.79
C ALA A 108 -1.64 -0.49 -1.94
N THR A 109 -2.04 -1.75 -2.18
CA THR A 109 -3.44 -2.11 -2.40
C THR A 109 -4.24 -2.14 -1.11
N SER A 110 -3.65 -2.55 0.02
CA SER A 110 -4.32 -2.48 1.33
C SER A 110 -4.71 -1.06 1.70
N ALA A 111 -3.81 -0.09 1.53
CA ALA A 111 -4.08 1.31 1.78
C ALA A 111 -5.25 1.86 0.93
N LEU A 112 -5.35 1.41 -0.32
CA LEU A 112 -6.44 1.77 -1.22
C LEU A 112 -7.75 1.06 -0.85
N HIS A 113 -7.69 -0.21 -0.47
CA HIS A 113 -8.83 -0.99 0.01
C HIS A 113 -9.47 -0.31 1.22
N ASP A 114 -8.67 0.02 2.25
CA ASP A 114 -9.16 0.66 3.48
C ASP A 114 -9.87 2.00 3.20
N PHE A 115 -9.36 2.77 2.23
CA PHE A 115 -10.03 3.99 1.78
C PHE A 115 -11.41 3.69 1.15
N LEU A 116 -11.46 2.74 0.22
CA LEU A 116 -12.69 2.39 -0.48
C LEU A 116 -13.74 1.77 0.43
N ASP A 117 -13.33 0.91 1.37
CA ASP A 117 -14.20 0.39 2.43
C ASP A 117 -14.74 1.52 3.32
N GLY A 118 -13.90 2.51 3.63
CA GLY A 118 -14.34 3.72 4.32
C GLY A 118 -15.42 4.47 3.53
N VAL A 119 -15.28 4.61 2.21
CA VAL A 119 -16.31 5.23 1.35
C VAL A 119 -17.60 4.40 1.34
N ALA A 120 -17.50 3.08 1.23
CA ALA A 120 -18.65 2.17 1.26
C ALA A 120 -19.42 2.28 2.60
N GLY A 121 -18.70 2.34 3.72
CA GLY A 121 -19.26 2.53 5.06
C GLY A 121 -19.91 3.91 5.25
N LEU A 122 -19.34 4.97 4.67
CA LEU A 122 -19.96 6.30 4.66
C LEU A 122 -21.27 6.32 3.87
N LEU A 123 -21.30 5.65 2.71
CA LEU A 123 -22.53 5.52 1.91
C LEU A 123 -23.60 4.72 2.63
N ASP A 124 -23.21 3.67 3.36
CA ASP A 124 -24.18 2.89 4.13
C ASP A 124 -24.78 3.75 5.26
N GLN A 125 -23.98 4.50 6.00
CA GLN A 125 -24.50 5.42 7.02
C GLN A 125 -25.40 6.52 6.42
N ALA A 126 -25.00 7.12 5.30
CA ALA A 126 -25.76 8.20 4.67
C ALA A 126 -27.18 7.76 4.26
N GLN A 127 -27.34 6.49 3.88
CA GLN A 127 -28.63 5.91 3.56
C GLN A 127 -29.64 5.94 4.73
N GLU A 128 -29.23 6.14 5.97
CA GLU A 128 -30.14 6.27 7.12
C GLU A 128 -30.80 7.65 7.21
N VAL A 129 -30.21 8.64 6.54
CA VAL A 129 -30.59 10.05 6.70
C VAL A 129 -31.01 10.71 5.40
N THR A 130 -30.75 10.08 4.24
CA THR A 130 -31.20 10.58 2.93
C THR A 130 -31.74 9.47 2.03
N ASP A 131 -32.75 9.85 1.26
CA ASP A 131 -33.32 9.09 0.14
C ASP A 131 -33.01 9.75 -1.21
N ASP A 132 -32.20 10.81 -1.23
CA ASP A 132 -31.76 11.48 -2.44
C ASP A 132 -30.47 10.82 -2.97
N LEU A 133 -30.52 10.36 -4.22
CA LEU A 133 -29.38 9.76 -4.90
C LEU A 133 -28.25 10.77 -5.13
N GLU A 134 -28.57 12.06 -5.32
CA GLU A 134 -27.56 13.09 -5.54
C GLU A 134 -26.81 13.48 -4.27
N ASP A 135 -27.42 13.32 -3.09
CA ASP A 135 -26.70 13.45 -1.81
C ASP A 135 -25.61 12.37 -1.70
N LEU A 136 -25.95 11.11 -2.04
CA LEU A 136 -24.98 10.02 -2.06
C LEU A 136 -23.88 10.25 -3.12
N ALA A 137 -24.24 10.78 -4.28
CA ALA A 137 -23.29 11.13 -5.32
C ALA A 137 -22.36 12.28 -4.88
N ALA A 138 -22.87 13.26 -4.15
CA ALA A 138 -22.10 14.36 -3.56
C ALA A 138 -21.14 13.84 -2.48
N LEU A 139 -21.57 12.89 -1.65
CA LEU A 139 -20.72 12.23 -0.66
C LEU A 139 -19.54 11.50 -1.31
N ILE A 140 -19.77 10.74 -2.39
CA ILE A 140 -18.67 10.12 -3.16
C ILE A 140 -17.72 11.18 -3.71
N ARG A 141 -18.25 12.25 -4.31
CA ARG A 141 -17.39 13.32 -4.85
C ARG A 141 -16.52 13.96 -3.78
N THR A 142 -17.10 14.23 -2.62
CA THR A 142 -16.41 14.84 -1.47
C THR A 142 -15.36 13.88 -0.91
N ALA A 143 -15.72 12.62 -0.67
CA ALA A 143 -14.80 11.63 -0.12
C ALA A 143 -13.56 11.41 -1.00
N PHE A 144 -13.74 11.35 -2.33
CA PHE A 144 -12.61 11.28 -3.26
C PHE A 144 -11.87 12.62 -3.37
N GLY A 145 -12.57 13.75 -3.47
CA GLY A 145 -11.95 15.07 -3.61
C GLY A 145 -11.06 15.46 -2.42
N ASP A 146 -11.56 15.23 -1.21
CA ASP A 146 -10.87 15.63 0.03
C ASP A 146 -9.72 14.69 0.39
N ARG A 147 -9.85 13.39 0.06
CA ARG A 147 -8.92 12.36 0.54
C ARG A 147 -8.00 11.79 -0.52
N ALA A 148 -8.21 12.06 -1.82
CA ALA A 148 -7.41 11.47 -2.88
C ALA A 148 -5.90 11.75 -2.71
N ALA A 149 -5.53 12.98 -2.34
CA ALA A 149 -4.13 13.34 -2.14
C ALA A 149 -3.50 12.57 -0.95
N ASP A 150 -4.21 12.49 0.18
CA ASP A 150 -3.75 11.78 1.37
C ASP A 150 -3.62 10.27 1.12
N VAL A 151 -4.61 9.69 0.45
CA VAL A 151 -4.59 8.28 0.02
C VAL A 151 -3.43 8.05 -0.93
N ALA A 152 -3.23 8.94 -1.91
CA ALA A 152 -2.15 8.81 -2.87
C ALA A 152 -0.78 8.87 -2.20
N GLN A 153 -0.59 9.77 -1.23
CA GLN A 153 0.61 9.85 -0.43
C GLN A 153 0.81 8.58 0.41
N HIS A 154 -0.23 8.12 1.11
CA HIS A 154 -0.14 6.94 1.97
C HIS A 154 0.21 5.66 1.19
N VAL A 155 -0.43 5.45 0.03
CA VAL A 155 -0.12 4.36 -0.90
C VAL A 155 1.34 4.46 -1.38
N ALA A 156 1.79 5.66 -1.76
CA ALA A 156 3.16 5.86 -2.23
C ALA A 156 4.20 5.61 -1.13
N GLU A 157 3.96 6.08 0.10
CA GLU A 157 4.85 5.85 1.24
C GLU A 157 4.93 4.35 1.60
N ALA A 158 3.79 3.67 1.68
CA ALA A 158 3.73 2.24 1.99
C ALA A 158 4.47 1.41 0.94
N ALA A 159 4.22 1.68 -0.34
CA ALA A 159 4.90 1.00 -1.45
C ALA A 159 6.40 1.29 -1.47
N ALA A 160 6.80 2.55 -1.24
CA ALA A 160 8.20 2.96 -1.26
C ALA A 160 9.00 2.29 -0.14
N THR A 161 8.50 2.31 1.10
CA THR A 161 9.17 1.66 2.23
C THR A 161 9.38 0.17 1.97
N ALA A 162 8.33 -0.55 1.55
CA ALA A 162 8.41 -1.98 1.26
C ALA A 162 9.37 -2.29 0.10
N THR A 163 9.31 -1.51 -0.98
CA THR A 163 10.18 -1.71 -2.15
C THR A 163 11.65 -1.44 -1.81
N VAL A 164 11.95 -0.31 -1.17
CA VAL A 164 13.32 0.11 -0.85
C VAL A 164 13.97 -0.84 0.13
N ASN A 165 13.35 -1.05 1.31
CA ASN A 165 13.98 -1.86 2.35
C ASN A 165 14.04 -3.34 1.95
N GLY A 166 12.95 -3.89 1.40
CA GLY A 166 12.92 -5.29 1.00
C GLY A 166 13.87 -5.63 -0.13
N THR A 167 13.96 -4.77 -1.16
CA THR A 167 14.86 -5.01 -2.30
C THR A 167 16.32 -4.81 -1.90
N ALA A 168 16.63 -3.74 -1.15
CA ALA A 168 17.99 -3.50 -0.69
C ALA A 168 18.47 -4.64 0.21
N GLU A 169 17.63 -5.15 1.11
CA GLU A 169 17.98 -6.28 1.97
C GLU A 169 18.23 -7.55 1.16
N ALA A 170 17.31 -7.89 0.24
CA ALA A 170 17.46 -9.07 -0.61
C ALA A 170 18.74 -9.01 -1.47
N THR A 171 19.10 -7.81 -1.93
CA THR A 171 20.32 -7.60 -2.70
C THR A 171 21.57 -7.70 -1.82
N ALA A 172 21.59 -7.02 -0.69
CA ALA A 172 22.70 -7.03 0.26
C ALA A 172 22.99 -8.44 0.79
N ALA A 173 21.96 -9.19 1.17
CA ALA A 173 22.08 -10.57 1.62
C ALA A 173 22.68 -11.49 0.54
N ALA A 174 22.40 -11.21 -0.73
CA ALA A 174 22.93 -11.97 -1.85
C ALA A 174 24.34 -11.54 -2.31
N VAL A 175 24.79 -10.34 -1.93
CA VAL A 175 26.19 -9.89 -2.18
C VAL A 175 27.14 -10.69 -1.31
N GLY A 176 26.84 -10.88 -0.03
CA GLY A 176 27.60 -11.78 0.83
C GLY A 176 27.50 -11.47 2.33
N PRO A 177 28.12 -12.32 3.17
CA PRO A 177 28.04 -12.20 4.63
C PRO A 177 28.81 -11.00 5.20
N GLY A 178 29.84 -10.49 4.52
CA GLY A 178 30.61 -9.32 4.95
C GLY A 178 29.90 -7.98 4.76
N ILE A 179 28.56 -7.98 4.74
CA ILE A 179 27.74 -6.78 4.64
C ILE A 179 27.07 -6.55 5.98
N GLU A 180 27.28 -5.36 6.53
CA GLU A 180 26.59 -4.89 7.72
C GLU A 180 25.48 -3.91 7.33
N ARG A 181 24.46 -3.83 8.18
CA ARG A 181 23.40 -2.85 8.07
C ARG A 181 23.06 -2.22 9.39
N THR A 182 22.88 -0.91 9.37
CA THR A 182 22.45 -0.10 10.51
C THR A 182 21.00 0.31 10.34
N TRP A 183 20.18 0.09 11.38
CA TRP A 183 18.80 0.57 11.41
C TRP A 183 18.74 2.07 11.70
N ILE A 184 18.11 2.84 10.81
CA ILE A 184 18.00 4.29 10.92
C ILE A 184 16.52 4.68 10.94
N THR A 185 16.08 5.25 12.05
CA THR A 185 14.73 5.77 12.23
C THR A 185 14.60 7.20 11.69
N ARG A 186 13.37 7.73 11.68
CA ARG A 186 13.10 9.14 11.39
C ARG A 186 13.47 10.09 12.53
N ARG A 187 13.71 9.56 13.75
CA ARG A 187 14.00 10.34 14.96
C ARG A 187 12.95 11.42 15.24
N ASP A 188 11.69 11.08 15.05
CA ASP A 188 10.55 11.95 15.33
C ASP A 188 9.55 11.26 16.26
N HIS A 189 8.62 12.04 16.80
CA HIS A 189 7.61 11.57 17.76
C HIS A 189 6.64 10.51 17.21
N ARG A 190 6.65 10.25 15.89
CA ARG A 190 5.82 9.22 15.25
C ARG A 190 6.56 7.88 15.13
N VAL A 191 7.86 7.82 15.47
CA VAL A 191 8.60 6.56 15.56
C VAL A 191 8.09 5.78 16.76
N ARG A 192 7.82 4.49 16.56
CA ARG A 192 7.36 3.59 17.64
C ARG A 192 8.50 3.33 18.61
N PRO A 193 8.26 3.22 19.93
CA PRO A 193 9.31 2.91 20.91
C PRO A 193 10.13 1.66 20.56
N ALA A 194 9.46 0.60 20.06
CA ALA A 194 10.14 -0.62 19.63
C ALA A 194 11.14 -0.41 18.47
N HIS A 195 10.85 0.55 17.58
CA HIS A 195 11.74 0.89 16.46
C HIS A 195 12.81 1.90 16.88
N GLU A 196 12.49 2.81 17.80
CA GLU A 196 13.45 3.74 18.39
C GLU A 196 14.56 2.99 19.13
N ALA A 197 14.22 1.90 19.81
CA ALA A 197 15.20 1.00 20.44
C ALA A 197 16.19 0.36 19.44
N GLN A 198 15.87 0.36 18.14
CA GLN A 198 16.76 -0.13 17.08
C GLN A 198 17.59 0.99 16.44
N ASP A 199 17.36 2.27 16.74
CA ASP A 199 18.10 3.36 16.07
C ASP A 199 19.61 3.23 16.30
N GLY A 200 20.38 3.13 15.23
CA GLY A 200 21.83 2.96 15.27
C GLY A 200 22.30 1.53 15.49
N VAL A 201 21.42 0.56 15.73
CA VAL A 201 21.80 -0.84 15.86
C VAL A 201 22.32 -1.35 14.52
N THR A 202 23.56 -1.84 14.54
CA THR A 202 24.23 -2.43 13.37
C THR A 202 24.35 -3.93 13.57
N LEU A 203 23.95 -4.70 12.57
CA LEU A 203 24.04 -6.15 12.55
C LEU A 203 24.55 -6.62 11.18
N PRO A 204 25.20 -7.80 11.11
CA PRO A 204 25.43 -8.48 9.84
C PRO A 204 24.11 -8.68 9.09
N VAL A 205 24.13 -8.63 7.76
CA VAL A 205 22.92 -8.82 6.92
C VAL A 205 22.29 -10.20 7.11
N THR A 206 23.07 -11.18 7.60
CA THR A 206 22.62 -12.53 7.93
C THR A 206 21.83 -12.63 9.23
N GLU A 207 21.88 -11.61 10.08
CA GLU A 207 21.23 -11.60 11.40
C GLU A 207 19.99 -10.70 11.42
N PRO A 208 18.83 -11.21 11.89
CA PRO A 208 17.64 -10.39 12.03
C PRO A 208 17.71 -9.49 13.27
N TYR A 209 16.99 -8.37 13.22
CA TYR A 209 16.71 -7.54 14.40
C TYR A 209 15.62 -8.19 15.27
N ASP A 210 15.77 -8.12 16.59
CA ASP A 210 14.66 -8.40 17.52
C ASP A 210 13.91 -7.11 17.84
N VAL A 211 12.71 -6.97 17.29
CA VAL A 211 11.86 -5.79 17.45
C VAL A 211 10.62 -6.19 18.24
N ALA A 212 10.67 -5.95 19.56
CA ALA A 212 9.60 -6.32 20.49
C ALA A 212 9.21 -7.81 20.44
N GLY A 213 10.20 -8.70 20.35
CA GLY A 213 10.02 -10.15 20.31
C GLY A 213 9.78 -10.71 18.90
N TYR A 214 9.79 -9.86 17.87
CA TYR A 214 9.65 -10.27 16.48
C TYR A 214 10.97 -10.16 15.75
N SER A 215 11.37 -11.28 15.14
CA SER A 215 12.54 -11.35 14.25
C SER A 215 12.21 -10.64 12.93
N MET A 216 12.83 -9.48 12.70
CA MET A 216 12.63 -8.65 11.51
C MET A 216 13.93 -8.52 10.72
N ARG A 217 13.89 -8.73 9.41
CA ARG A 217 15.06 -8.56 8.54
C ARG A 217 15.33 -7.08 8.24
N TYR A 218 14.26 -6.30 8.11
CA TYR A 218 14.33 -4.88 7.77
C TYR A 218 13.11 -4.11 8.29
N PRO A 219 13.15 -2.77 8.31
CA PRO A 219 12.00 -1.99 8.74
C PRO A 219 10.82 -2.13 7.78
N GLY A 220 9.65 -2.48 8.32
CA GLY A 220 8.46 -2.78 7.51
C GLY A 220 8.42 -4.20 6.96
N ASP A 221 9.27 -5.11 7.46
CA ASP A 221 9.25 -6.52 7.06
C ASP A 221 7.88 -7.17 7.30
N PRO A 222 7.18 -7.64 6.24
CA PRO A 222 5.80 -8.13 6.31
C PRO A 222 5.62 -9.40 7.15
N ILE A 223 6.70 -10.04 7.61
CA ILE A 223 6.61 -11.17 8.55
C ILE A 223 6.22 -10.73 9.98
N ALA A 224 6.38 -9.45 10.30
CA ALA A 224 6.00 -8.88 11.59
C ALA A 224 4.56 -8.33 11.58
N PRO A 225 3.90 -8.21 12.75
CA PRO A 225 2.54 -7.68 12.83
C PRO A 225 2.41 -6.25 12.31
N ILE A 226 1.20 -5.89 11.87
CA ILE A 226 0.86 -4.55 11.37
C ILE A 226 1.25 -3.42 12.34
N ALA A 227 1.20 -3.69 13.65
CA ALA A 227 1.60 -2.76 14.70
C ALA A 227 3.07 -2.33 14.61
N LEU A 228 3.94 -3.11 13.95
CA LEU A 228 5.35 -2.80 13.70
C LEU A 228 5.59 -2.36 12.24
N THR A 229 4.79 -2.82 11.29
CA THR A 229 5.10 -2.66 9.86
C THR A 229 4.41 -1.47 9.19
N VAL A 230 3.15 -1.17 9.53
CA VAL A 230 2.37 -0.12 8.85
C VAL A 230 3.00 1.25 9.05
N ASN A 231 2.94 2.13 8.04
CA ASN A 231 3.45 3.51 8.14
C ASN A 231 4.93 3.60 8.62
N CYS A 232 5.70 2.53 8.49
CA CYS A 232 7.11 2.55 8.84
C CYS A 232 7.85 3.48 7.87
N ARG A 233 8.68 4.35 8.42
CA ARG A 233 9.52 5.31 7.67
C ARG A 233 11.01 5.14 7.99
N CYS A 234 11.34 4.04 8.68
CA CYS A 234 12.72 3.70 8.98
C CYS A 234 13.37 3.06 7.75
N ARG A 235 14.70 3.12 7.69
CA ARG A 235 15.50 2.62 6.57
C ARG A 235 16.74 1.91 7.09
N LEU A 236 17.40 1.17 6.20
CA LEU A 236 18.70 0.57 6.47
C LEU A 236 19.82 1.35 5.78
N LEU A 237 20.94 1.49 6.46
CA LEU A 237 22.21 1.95 5.88
C LEU A 237 23.12 0.74 5.75
N TYR A 238 23.57 0.43 4.55
CA TYR A 238 24.44 -0.72 4.27
C TYR A 238 25.90 -0.31 4.15
N ARG A 239 26.81 -1.15 4.61
CA ARG A 239 28.27 -1.02 4.48
C ARG A 239 28.92 -2.38 4.27
N THR A 240 30.02 -2.41 3.56
CA THR A 240 30.94 -3.55 3.59
C THR A 240 31.71 -3.52 4.90
N GLU A 241 31.88 -4.67 5.56
CA GLU A 241 32.78 -4.79 6.71
C GLU A 241 34.18 -4.29 6.31
N PRO A 242 34.86 -3.50 7.16
CA PRO A 242 36.26 -3.20 6.93
C PRO A 242 37.04 -4.50 6.97
N GLU A 243 37.90 -4.71 5.97
CA GLU A 243 38.80 -5.86 5.90
C GLU A 243 39.61 -5.91 7.21
N GLU A 244 39.43 -6.94 8.03
CA GLU A 244 40.29 -7.16 9.19
C GLU A 244 41.72 -7.32 8.67
N THR A 245 42.54 -6.27 8.77
CA THR A 245 43.99 -6.41 8.73
C THR A 245 44.40 -7.27 9.92
N SER A 246 44.41 -8.58 9.71
CA SER A 246 44.99 -9.54 10.64
C SER A 246 46.47 -9.17 10.84
N PRO A 247 46.95 -9.04 12.09
CA PRO A 247 48.35 -8.73 12.39
C PRO A 247 49.31 -9.85 11.97
#